data_AF-A0A1D8B2D3-F1
#
_entry.id   AF-A0A1D8B2D3-F1
#
_cell.length_a   1.000
_cell.length_b   1.000
_cell.length_c   1.000
_cell.angle_alpha   90.00
_cell.angle_beta   90.00
_cell.angle_gamma   90.00
#
_symmetry.space_group_name_H-M   'P 1'
#
loop_
_entity.id
_entity.type
_entity.pdbx_description
1 polymer ?
#
loop_
_entity_poly.entity_id
_entity_poly.type
_entity_poly.pdbx_seq_one_letter_code
_entity_poly.pdbx_strand_id
1 'polypeptide(L)'
;MPSAAPADADTGRAAGTIHDEMTIVSSRKRKRPAAVEDEAPGVDLAEPEGDETILKPGFHHYVVGPEPTDTGTAEAKPKRWILWCAVAAVCAIAVGAGAWMWLGGRSGTADEDPYAGLSIGDARTTGDFSATGLRVDTSATWDKDVKRTILTLTYSVAPRVTVSGEVLVVLPGVHDGKCAAPSDAKSALQPIKASTDGMSVPCGYRIVLAPVAYGQQQVVSLPVDLDLVGEDGSAPADYSQWLAAVDSATASALSTMTGTRFPLQRVTGISVKPESVSLDGTEATPVPYTVTATWNGKADGTTETDLVSSETRDGAEIQALLDLTGGQGLDGLTLTTCSSARVSGTRVLAEQPTDSCDLEAQIGGLSSPKASFQARMRNS
;
A
#
# COMPACT_ATOMS: atom_id res chain seq x y z
N MET A 1 -72.66 -39.57 8.61
CA MET A 1 -73.91 -39.09 9.26
C MET A 1 -73.51 -38.25 10.47
N PRO A 2 -74.21 -37.12 10.75
CA PRO A 2 -73.52 -35.83 10.64
C PRO A 2 -73.72 -34.89 11.86
N SER A 3 -73.40 -33.60 11.65
CA SER A 3 -73.69 -32.39 12.47
C SER A 3 -72.49 -31.79 13.20
N ALA A 4 -72.31 -30.46 13.26
CA ALA A 4 -72.95 -29.38 12.49
C ALA A 4 -72.16 -28.07 12.59
N ALA A 5 -72.37 -27.20 11.60
CA ALA A 5 -72.32 -25.74 11.69
C ALA A 5 -73.56 -25.21 10.91
N PRO A 6 -73.98 -23.93 11.01
CA PRO A 6 -73.44 -22.81 11.79
C PRO A 6 -74.51 -22.15 12.70
N ALA A 7 -74.18 -21.02 13.33
CA ALA A 7 -75.16 -20.03 13.80
C ALA A 7 -74.55 -18.61 13.86
N ASP A 8 -75.08 -17.69 13.06
CA ASP A 8 -74.84 -16.24 13.16
C ASP A 8 -75.70 -15.61 14.26
N ALA A 9 -75.19 -14.58 14.95
CA ALA A 9 -75.99 -13.44 15.42
C ALA A 9 -75.11 -12.23 15.83
N ASP A 10 -75.43 -11.11 15.21
CA ASP A 10 -74.81 -9.78 15.19
C ASP A 10 -74.96 -8.94 16.49
N THR A 11 -74.26 -7.79 16.52
CA THR A 11 -74.40 -6.58 17.37
C THR A 11 -73.88 -6.60 18.83
N GLY A 12 -73.05 -5.61 19.21
CA GLY A 12 -72.64 -5.41 20.62
C GLY A 12 -71.43 -4.49 20.91
N ARG A 13 -71.51 -3.20 20.56
CA ARG A 13 -70.50 -2.14 20.85
C ARG A 13 -70.27 -1.88 22.35
N ALA A 14 -69.02 -1.92 22.86
CA ALA A 14 -68.43 -0.88 23.76
C ALA A 14 -67.00 -1.15 24.32
N ALA A 15 -66.19 -0.06 24.32
CA ALA A 15 -65.20 0.39 25.32
C ALA A 15 -63.75 -0.18 25.40
N GLY A 16 -62.79 0.76 25.45
CA GLY A 16 -61.33 0.59 25.69
C GLY A 16 -60.52 0.39 24.40
N THR A 17 -59.47 1.16 24.07
CA THR A 17 -58.77 2.30 24.72
C THR A 17 -58.05 3.04 23.56
N ILE A 18 -58.03 4.36 23.41
CA ILE A 18 -57.03 5.31 23.93
C ILE A 18 -57.49 6.71 23.47
N HIS A 19 -57.45 7.69 24.38
CA HIS A 19 -57.39 9.13 24.03
C HIS A 19 -56.06 9.65 24.56
N ASP A 20 -55.30 10.39 23.76
CA ASP A 20 -55.07 11.80 24.08
C ASP A 20 -54.62 12.60 22.85
N GLU A 21 -55.16 13.79 22.69
CA GLU A 21 -54.68 14.81 21.75
C GLU A 21 -54.69 16.15 22.49
N MET A 22 -53.76 17.04 22.11
CA MET A 22 -53.89 18.50 22.13
C MET A 22 -53.06 19.30 23.17
N THR A 23 -52.45 20.35 22.63
CA THR A 23 -51.98 21.61 23.28
C THR A 23 -50.83 21.61 24.30
N ILE A 24 -49.72 22.27 23.91
CA ILE A 24 -49.15 23.37 24.71
C ILE A 24 -49.00 24.61 23.82
N VAL A 25 -49.32 25.78 24.40
CA VAL A 25 -49.43 27.08 23.71
C VAL A 25 -48.19 27.97 23.96
N SER A 26 -47.82 28.72 22.92
CA SER A 26 -47.02 29.97 22.91
C SER A 26 -46.91 30.78 24.21
N SER A 27 -45.73 31.37 24.49
CA SER A 27 -45.50 32.85 24.54
C SER A 27 -44.33 33.30 25.44
N ARG A 28 -43.38 34.12 24.92
CA ARG A 28 -43.00 35.51 25.35
C ARG A 28 -41.57 35.96 24.96
N LYS A 29 -41.37 37.28 24.94
CA LYS A 29 -40.24 38.04 24.35
C LYS A 29 -39.26 38.63 25.39
N ARG A 30 -37.99 38.81 24.96
CA ARG A 30 -37.00 39.89 25.25
C ARG A 30 -36.72 40.35 26.70
N LYS A 31 -35.42 40.44 27.04
CA LYS A 31 -34.71 41.73 27.25
C LYS A 31 -33.16 41.57 27.38
N ARG A 32 -32.41 42.63 27.03
CA ARG A 32 -31.00 42.89 27.41
C ARG A 32 -30.93 44.31 28.00
N PRO A 33 -30.28 44.49 29.16
CA PRO A 33 -29.16 45.43 29.38
C PRO A 33 -28.05 44.79 30.25
N ALA A 34 -26.85 45.35 30.51
CA ALA A 34 -26.05 46.43 29.87
C ALA A 34 -24.54 46.13 30.13
N ALA A 35 -23.74 47.09 30.65
CA ALA A 35 -22.35 46.93 31.08
C ALA A 35 -22.07 47.76 32.35
N VAL A 36 -21.01 47.39 33.10
CA VAL A 36 -20.28 48.21 34.10
C VAL A 36 -18.82 47.73 34.10
N GLU A 37 -17.88 48.67 34.09
CA GLU A 37 -16.42 48.47 34.28
C GLU A 37 -16.07 48.63 35.77
N ASP A 38 -15.02 47.95 36.28
CA ASP A 38 -14.05 48.65 37.14
C ASP A 38 -12.69 47.93 37.35
N GLU A 39 -11.68 48.77 37.55
CA GLU A 39 -10.29 48.68 38.05
C GLU A 39 -9.45 47.37 38.14
N ALA A 40 -8.16 47.56 37.84
CA ALA A 40 -7.05 46.61 38.04
C ALA A 40 -6.14 47.04 39.22
N PRO A 41 -5.18 46.18 39.61
CA PRO A 41 -3.77 46.59 39.50
C PRO A 41 -2.95 45.51 38.78
N GLY A 42 -1.83 45.79 38.11
CA GLY A 42 -0.97 46.97 38.18
C GLY A 42 0.47 46.50 38.35
N VAL A 43 1.15 46.21 37.24
CA VAL A 43 2.58 45.86 37.20
C VAL A 43 3.20 46.61 36.03
N ASP A 44 4.09 47.56 36.34
CA ASP A 44 4.90 48.26 35.34
C ASP A 44 5.86 47.28 34.66
N LEU A 45 5.83 47.25 33.33
CA LEU A 45 6.92 46.77 32.49
C LEU A 45 7.35 47.93 31.60
N ALA A 46 8.64 48.27 31.66
CA ALA A 46 9.21 49.33 30.86
C ALA A 46 9.41 48.89 29.39
N GLU A 47 8.92 49.71 28.47
CA GLU A 47 9.39 49.81 27.07
C GLU A 47 10.73 50.59 27.01
N PRO A 48 11.46 50.66 25.86
CA PRO A 48 11.20 50.15 24.50
C PRO A 48 12.30 49.13 24.05
N GLU A 49 12.47 48.60 22.83
CA GLU A 49 12.48 49.16 21.46
C GLU A 49 12.09 48.12 20.39
N GLY A 50 12.02 48.53 19.11
CA GLY A 50 11.41 47.81 17.97
C GLY A 50 12.09 46.49 17.53
N ASP A 51 11.62 45.80 16.49
CA ASP A 51 10.94 46.33 15.30
C ASP A 51 9.81 45.38 14.79
N GLU A 52 8.82 45.91 14.07
CA GLU A 52 7.60 45.18 13.71
C GLU A 52 7.78 44.20 12.54
N THR A 53 7.12 43.04 12.59
CA THR A 53 6.77 42.29 11.36
C THR A 53 5.37 41.70 11.45
N ILE A 54 4.42 42.41 10.83
CA ILE A 54 2.99 42.13 10.90
C ILE A 54 2.62 40.91 10.04
N LEU A 55 2.05 39.87 10.66
CA LEU A 55 1.45 38.74 9.96
C LEU A 55 0.10 39.12 9.32
N LYS A 56 -0.05 38.85 8.02
CA LYS A 56 -1.23 39.23 7.22
C LYS A 56 -2.06 37.98 6.87
N PRO A 57 -3.26 37.77 7.44
CA PRO A 57 -4.09 36.61 7.11
C PRO A 57 -4.87 36.83 5.80
N GLY A 58 -4.51 36.11 4.75
CA GLY A 58 -5.19 36.14 3.46
C GLY A 58 -6.24 35.03 3.30
N PHE A 59 -7.46 35.26 3.78
CA PHE A 59 -8.62 34.44 3.39
C PHE A 59 -9.18 34.94 2.05
N HIS A 60 -9.26 34.06 1.05
CA HIS A 60 -10.02 34.32 -0.18
C HIS A 60 -11.10 33.26 -0.39
N HIS A 61 -12.36 33.68 -0.22
CA HIS A 61 -13.52 32.95 -0.75
C HIS A 61 -13.65 33.22 -2.25
N TYR A 62 -13.88 32.15 -3.02
CA TYR A 62 -14.51 32.24 -4.35
C TYR A 62 -15.51 31.10 -4.52
N VAL A 63 -16.76 31.45 -4.86
CA VAL A 63 -17.83 30.53 -5.23
C VAL A 63 -18.67 31.21 -6.32
N VAL A 64 -18.57 30.77 -7.59
CA VAL A 64 -19.60 31.00 -8.64
C VAL A 64 -19.51 29.92 -9.73
N GLY A 65 -20.60 29.18 -9.95
CA GLY A 65 -21.20 28.88 -11.28
C GLY A 65 -20.54 27.87 -12.25
N PRO A 66 -21.33 27.01 -12.95
CA PRO A 66 -20.86 26.07 -13.96
C PRO A 66 -20.88 26.61 -15.42
N GLU A 67 -20.10 25.94 -16.29
CA GLU A 67 -20.09 25.84 -17.77
C GLU A 67 -20.65 26.96 -18.68
N PRO A 68 -20.02 27.09 -19.87
CA PRO A 68 -20.79 26.77 -21.07
C PRO A 68 -20.14 25.71 -21.96
N THR A 69 -20.97 24.75 -22.37
CA THR A 69 -20.79 23.94 -23.57
C THR A 69 -20.87 24.86 -24.80
N ASP A 70 -20.05 24.63 -25.83
CA ASP A 70 -20.35 25.17 -27.16
C ASP A 70 -20.03 24.17 -28.27
N THR A 71 -20.97 24.02 -29.19
CA THR A 71 -21.00 23.02 -30.26
C THR A 71 -20.62 23.65 -31.59
N GLY A 72 -19.60 23.12 -32.28
CA GLY A 72 -19.17 23.66 -33.57
C GLY A 72 -18.48 22.64 -34.47
N THR A 73 -19.25 21.97 -35.33
CA THR A 73 -18.73 21.08 -36.39
C THR A 73 -17.95 21.85 -37.47
N ALA A 74 -16.76 21.34 -37.82
CA ALA A 74 -16.08 21.64 -39.09
C ALA A 74 -15.30 20.41 -39.60
N GLU A 75 -15.18 20.28 -40.92
CA GLU A 75 -14.90 19.01 -41.60
C GLU A 75 -13.43 18.55 -41.62
N ALA A 76 -13.25 17.26 -41.92
CA ALA A 76 -11.95 16.59 -41.91
C ALA A 76 -11.07 16.84 -43.15
N LYS A 77 -9.75 16.80 -42.95
CA LYS A 77 -8.82 16.26 -43.95
C LYS A 77 -7.60 15.61 -43.29
N PRO A 78 -7.22 14.36 -43.65
CA PRO A 78 -6.24 13.59 -42.89
C PRO A 78 -4.80 13.95 -43.26
N LYS A 79 -3.98 14.33 -42.27
CA LYS A 79 -2.54 14.57 -42.48
C LYS A 79 -1.69 13.49 -41.79
N ARG A 80 -1.15 12.60 -42.62
CA ARG A 80 -0.26 11.48 -42.26
C ARG A 80 1.05 12.06 -41.70
N TRP A 81 1.31 11.84 -40.40
CA TRP A 81 2.53 12.30 -39.72
C TRP A 81 2.89 11.42 -38.50
N ILE A 82 1.88 10.94 -37.74
CA ILE A 82 2.07 10.10 -36.54
C ILE A 82 2.33 8.62 -36.90
N LEU A 83 3.32 8.36 -37.77
CA LEU A 83 3.73 6.99 -38.14
C LEU A 83 5.25 6.85 -38.36
N TRP A 84 6.06 7.70 -37.71
CA TRP A 84 7.53 7.65 -37.81
C TRP A 84 8.25 7.41 -36.47
N CYS A 85 7.57 7.54 -35.32
CA CYS A 85 8.15 7.20 -34.01
C CYS A 85 8.12 5.70 -33.67
N ALA A 86 7.39 4.88 -34.43
CA ALA A 86 7.21 3.45 -34.16
C ALA A 86 8.15 2.51 -34.95
N VAL A 87 8.91 3.02 -35.93
CA VAL A 87 9.74 2.20 -36.83
C VAL A 87 11.20 2.11 -36.36
N ALA A 88 11.69 3.09 -35.60
CA ALA A 88 13.06 3.09 -35.06
C ALA A 88 13.29 2.02 -33.96
N ALA A 89 12.24 1.60 -33.24
CA ALA A 89 12.35 0.65 -32.12
C ALA A 89 12.24 -0.84 -32.54
N VAL A 90 11.79 -1.13 -33.76
CA VAL A 90 11.49 -2.52 -34.19
C VAL A 90 12.58 -3.11 -35.11
N CYS A 91 13.40 -2.27 -35.77
CA CYS A 91 14.49 -2.75 -36.62
C CYS A 91 15.75 -3.23 -35.86
N ALA A 92 15.86 -3.01 -34.55
CA ALA A 92 17.01 -3.44 -33.75
C ALA A 92 16.98 -4.93 -33.33
N ILE A 93 15.82 -5.61 -33.44
CA ILE A 93 15.63 -6.98 -32.92
C ILE A 93 15.68 -8.04 -34.04
N ALA A 94 15.68 -7.62 -35.32
CA ALA A 94 15.48 -8.51 -36.48
C ALA A 94 16.78 -8.99 -37.18
N VAL A 95 17.95 -8.90 -36.55
CA VAL A 95 19.25 -9.38 -37.11
C VAL A 95 19.92 -10.47 -36.25
N GLY A 96 19.43 -10.72 -35.03
CA GLY A 96 20.06 -11.62 -34.05
C GLY A 96 19.72 -13.12 -34.17
N ALA A 97 19.06 -13.58 -35.24
CA ALA A 97 18.56 -14.96 -35.34
C ALA A 97 18.70 -15.56 -36.74
N GLY A 98 19.92 -15.91 -37.16
CA GLY A 98 20.11 -16.48 -38.51
C GLY A 98 21.51 -16.86 -38.98
N ALA A 99 22.33 -17.55 -38.17
CA ALA A 99 23.43 -18.41 -38.68
C ALA A 99 24.11 -19.23 -37.55
N TRP A 100 23.60 -20.42 -37.26
CA TRP A 100 24.33 -21.41 -36.45
C TRP A 100 24.51 -22.70 -37.25
N MET A 101 25.60 -22.80 -38.02
CA MET A 101 26.24 -24.06 -38.41
C MET A 101 27.65 -23.83 -38.96
N TRP A 102 28.65 -24.40 -38.25
CA TRP A 102 29.97 -24.79 -38.74
C TRP A 102 30.90 -23.74 -39.41
N LEU A 103 31.85 -23.23 -38.62
CA LEU A 103 33.29 -23.54 -38.81
C LEU A 103 34.08 -23.14 -37.54
N GLY A 104 35.03 -23.97 -37.13
CA GLY A 104 35.70 -23.82 -35.84
C GLY A 104 36.93 -22.91 -35.85
N GLY A 105 37.23 -22.34 -34.68
CA GLY A 105 38.60 -22.00 -34.31
C GLY A 105 39.11 -20.59 -34.61
N ARG A 106 38.66 -19.59 -33.84
CA ARG A 106 39.59 -18.59 -33.28
C ARG A 106 39.06 -17.93 -32.00
N SER A 107 40.01 -17.44 -31.22
CA SER A 107 39.89 -16.77 -29.93
C SER A 107 38.89 -15.61 -29.86
N GLY A 108 37.99 -15.68 -28.88
CA GLY A 108 37.56 -14.60 -27.98
C GLY A 108 37.38 -13.18 -28.51
N THR A 109 36.12 -12.79 -28.62
CA THR A 109 35.63 -11.44 -28.29
C THR A 109 34.39 -11.62 -27.42
N ALA A 110 34.38 -11.05 -26.22
CA ALA A 110 33.16 -10.95 -25.43
C ALA A 110 32.20 -9.95 -26.10
N ASP A 111 30.89 -10.15 -25.98
CA ASP A 111 29.93 -9.10 -26.27
C ASP A 111 30.22 -7.93 -25.32
N GLU A 112 30.56 -6.76 -25.87
CA GLU A 112 30.77 -5.55 -25.08
C GLU A 112 29.42 -5.07 -24.52
N ASP A 113 29.26 -5.24 -23.20
CA ASP A 113 28.25 -4.52 -22.42
C ASP A 113 28.43 -3.01 -22.69
N PRO A 114 27.39 -2.26 -23.10
CA PRO A 114 27.50 -0.82 -23.34
C PRO A 114 27.92 0.01 -22.11
N TYR A 115 28.01 -0.60 -20.93
CA TYR A 115 28.56 -0.01 -19.70
C TYR A 115 30.00 -0.46 -19.36
N ALA A 116 30.69 -1.22 -20.24
CA ALA A 116 32.07 -1.68 -20.01
C ALA A 116 33.13 -0.55 -19.97
N GLY A 117 32.73 0.69 -20.26
CA GLY A 117 33.56 1.88 -20.16
C GLY A 117 33.65 2.46 -18.74
N LEU A 118 34.70 2.07 -18.00
CA LEU A 118 35.29 2.84 -16.89
C LEU A 118 34.59 2.88 -15.51
N SER A 119 33.83 1.85 -15.10
CA SER A 119 33.53 1.68 -13.65
C SER A 119 34.77 1.23 -12.85
N ILE A 120 34.93 1.74 -11.63
CA ILE A 120 35.92 1.29 -10.64
C ILE A 120 35.15 1.05 -9.34
N GLY A 121 35.29 -0.14 -8.76
CA GLY A 121 34.49 -0.56 -7.62
C GLY A 121 33.06 -0.91 -8.04
N ASP A 122 32.85 -2.16 -8.48
CA ASP A 122 31.53 -2.73 -8.72
C ASP A 122 31.20 -3.71 -7.59
N ALA A 123 30.16 -3.44 -6.82
CA ALA A 123 29.58 -4.41 -5.89
C ALA A 123 28.12 -4.68 -6.22
N ARG A 124 27.67 -5.93 -6.04
CA ARG A 124 26.29 -6.37 -6.29
C ARG A 124 25.88 -7.41 -5.25
N THR A 125 24.71 -7.20 -4.63
CA THR A 125 24.03 -8.19 -3.79
C THR A 125 22.73 -8.59 -4.47
N THR A 126 22.52 -9.89 -4.67
CA THR A 126 21.22 -10.44 -5.10
C THR A 126 20.45 -10.84 -3.86
N GLY A 127 19.24 -10.33 -3.68
CA GLY A 127 18.39 -10.69 -2.55
C GLY A 127 17.71 -12.05 -2.74
N ASP A 128 17.23 -12.64 -1.65
CA ASP A 128 16.20 -13.67 -1.74
C ASP A 128 14.81 -13.05 -1.91
N PHE A 129 13.83 -13.83 -2.39
CA PHE A 129 12.43 -13.41 -2.34
C PHE A 129 11.94 -13.44 -0.89
N SER A 130 11.34 -12.34 -0.43
CA SER A 130 10.63 -12.28 0.84
C SER A 130 9.35 -13.12 0.81
N ALA A 131 8.70 -13.31 1.96
CA ALA A 131 7.42 -14.01 2.05
C ALA A 131 6.30 -13.38 1.19
N THR A 132 6.37 -12.06 0.93
CA THR A 132 5.41 -11.36 0.05
C THR A 132 5.68 -11.60 -1.44
N GLY A 133 6.81 -12.23 -1.77
CA GLY A 133 7.29 -12.44 -3.14
C GLY A 133 8.09 -11.27 -3.70
N LEU A 134 8.46 -10.26 -2.91
CA LEU A 134 9.36 -9.18 -3.32
C LEU A 134 10.83 -9.58 -3.16
N ARG A 135 11.65 -9.36 -4.18
CA ARG A 135 13.12 -9.35 -4.10
C ARG A 135 13.66 -7.94 -4.34
N VAL A 136 14.70 -7.60 -3.59
CA VAL A 136 15.50 -6.38 -3.79
C VAL A 136 16.92 -6.81 -4.13
N ASP A 137 17.41 -6.42 -5.30
CA ASP A 137 18.80 -6.61 -5.71
C ASP A 137 19.49 -5.24 -5.62
N THR A 138 20.65 -5.16 -4.97
CA THR A 138 21.38 -3.91 -4.74
C THR A 138 22.72 -3.90 -5.47
N SER A 139 23.12 -2.75 -6.02
CA SER A 139 24.45 -2.58 -6.59
C SER A 139 25.01 -1.18 -6.36
N ALA A 140 26.33 -1.07 -6.27
CA ALA A 140 27.03 0.19 -6.11
C ALA A 140 28.20 0.26 -7.10
N THR A 141 28.30 1.40 -7.79
CA THR A 141 29.35 1.70 -8.78
C THR A 141 29.82 3.15 -8.64
N TRP A 142 31.06 3.46 -8.99
CA TRP A 142 31.52 4.86 -9.06
C TRP A 142 31.29 5.47 -10.45
N ASP A 143 30.53 6.55 -10.51
CA ASP A 143 30.36 7.36 -11.71
C ASP A 143 31.32 8.56 -11.67
N LYS A 144 32.20 8.62 -12.67
CA LYS A 144 33.27 9.63 -12.80
C LYS A 144 32.76 10.98 -13.33
N ASP A 145 31.66 10.99 -14.08
CA ASP A 145 31.11 12.19 -14.71
C ASP A 145 30.31 12.99 -13.69
N VAL A 146 29.49 12.32 -12.86
CA VAL A 146 28.79 12.97 -11.73
C VAL A 146 29.63 13.03 -10.46
N LYS A 147 30.77 12.33 -10.41
CA LYS A 147 31.69 12.21 -9.26
C LYS A 147 30.99 11.78 -7.98
N ARG A 148 30.14 10.73 -8.07
CA ARG A 148 29.40 10.16 -6.94
C ARG A 148 29.29 8.64 -7.08
N THR A 149 29.02 7.97 -5.96
CA THR A 149 28.68 6.55 -5.98
C THR A 149 27.22 6.42 -6.39
N ILE A 150 26.93 5.64 -7.42
CA ILE A 150 25.56 5.31 -7.85
C ILE A 150 25.14 4.03 -7.15
N LEU A 151 24.22 4.15 -6.19
CA LEU A 151 23.49 3.01 -5.63
C LEU A 151 22.30 2.71 -6.53
N THR A 152 22.20 1.49 -7.06
CA THR A 152 21.02 1.04 -7.81
C THR A 152 20.29 -0.04 -7.01
N LEU A 153 18.99 0.18 -6.83
CA LEU A 153 18.06 -0.74 -6.16
C LEU A 153 17.10 -1.27 -7.22
N THR A 154 17.09 -2.59 -7.42
CA THR A 154 16.23 -3.26 -8.40
C THR A 154 15.17 -4.09 -7.69
N TYR A 155 13.92 -3.67 -7.81
CA TYR A 155 12.77 -4.35 -7.23
C TYR A 155 12.15 -5.28 -8.26
N SER A 156 12.01 -6.56 -7.90
CA SER A 156 11.41 -7.59 -8.76
C SER A 156 10.56 -8.55 -7.94
N VAL A 157 9.65 -9.30 -8.59
CA VAL A 157 8.69 -10.17 -7.89
C VAL A 157 8.71 -11.61 -8.37
N ALA A 158 8.29 -12.52 -7.49
CA ALA A 158 8.14 -13.94 -7.76
C ALA A 158 7.05 -14.23 -8.82
N PRO A 159 7.05 -15.43 -9.44
CA PRO A 159 6.03 -15.82 -10.42
C PRO A 159 4.60 -15.67 -9.90
N ARG A 160 3.72 -15.08 -10.73
CA ARG A 160 2.29 -14.82 -10.43
C ARG A 160 2.03 -13.82 -9.29
N VAL A 161 3.05 -13.12 -8.79
CA VAL A 161 2.90 -12.05 -7.81
C VAL A 161 2.83 -10.69 -8.51
N THR A 162 2.06 -9.76 -7.94
CA THR A 162 2.13 -8.32 -8.22
C THR A 162 2.07 -7.57 -6.89
N VAL A 163 2.96 -6.59 -6.69
CA VAL A 163 2.99 -5.75 -5.47
C VAL A 163 3.13 -4.28 -5.83
N SER A 164 2.72 -3.40 -4.92
CA SER A 164 2.88 -1.94 -5.03
C SER A 164 3.04 -1.31 -3.65
N GLY A 165 3.29 0.01 -3.61
CA GLY A 165 3.31 0.75 -2.34
C GLY A 165 4.72 0.90 -1.78
N GLU A 166 4.85 0.98 -0.47
CA GLU A 166 6.07 1.51 0.14
C GLU A 166 7.11 0.44 0.50
N VAL A 167 8.39 0.76 0.24
CA VAL A 167 9.55 0.03 0.75
C VAL A 167 10.55 0.99 1.43
N LEU A 168 11.21 0.50 2.48
CA LEU A 168 12.28 1.16 3.20
C LEU A 168 13.64 0.82 2.57
N VAL A 169 14.51 1.82 2.50
CA VAL A 169 15.96 1.65 2.45
C VAL A 169 16.61 2.53 3.51
N VAL A 170 17.63 2.01 4.20
CA VAL A 170 18.45 2.78 5.16
C VAL A 170 19.84 2.96 4.57
N LEU A 171 20.29 4.22 4.47
CA LEU A 171 21.55 4.59 3.82
C LEU A 171 22.58 5.07 4.86
N PRO A 172 23.22 4.16 5.62
CA PRO A 172 24.30 4.55 6.52
C PRO A 172 25.48 5.14 5.71
N GLY A 173 26.16 6.14 6.29
CA GLY A 173 27.47 6.56 5.82
C GLY A 173 28.52 5.49 6.12
N VAL A 174 29.74 5.70 5.60
CA VAL A 174 30.87 4.78 5.84
C VAL A 174 31.53 4.99 7.20
N HIS A 175 31.34 6.17 7.79
CA HIS A 175 31.80 6.48 9.13
C HIS A 175 30.62 6.47 10.11
N ASP A 176 30.84 5.89 11.28
CA ASP A 176 29.81 5.73 12.32
C ASP A 176 29.09 7.04 12.63
N GLY A 177 27.75 6.99 12.64
CA GLY A 177 26.89 8.13 12.96
C GLY A 177 26.63 9.12 11.82
N LYS A 178 27.24 8.97 10.64
CA LYS A 178 26.84 9.73 9.44
C LYS A 178 25.78 8.98 8.62
N CYS A 179 24.94 9.72 7.92
CA CYS A 179 24.07 9.19 6.85
C CYS A 179 24.71 9.46 5.48
N ALA A 180 24.60 8.51 4.57
CA ALA A 180 24.94 8.71 3.18
C ALA A 180 23.81 9.52 2.52
N ALA A 181 24.12 10.73 2.03
CA ALA A 181 23.12 11.66 1.55
C ALA A 181 22.84 11.45 0.05
N PRO A 182 21.62 11.07 -0.35
CA PRO A 182 21.24 11.02 -1.76
C PRO A 182 21.11 12.45 -2.29
N SER A 183 21.95 12.79 -3.26
CA SER A 183 22.20 14.17 -3.69
C SER A 183 21.07 14.78 -4.54
N ASP A 184 20.36 13.95 -5.32
CA ASP A 184 19.23 14.33 -6.17
C ASP A 184 17.90 13.68 -5.74
N ALA A 185 17.72 13.48 -4.42
CA ALA A 185 16.65 12.69 -3.81
C ALA A 185 15.19 13.08 -4.14
N LYS A 186 14.93 14.20 -4.83
CA LYS A 186 13.62 14.88 -4.86
C LYS A 186 12.49 14.17 -5.64
N SER A 187 12.78 13.12 -6.41
CA SER A 187 11.77 12.40 -7.21
C SER A 187 11.46 10.99 -6.71
N ALA A 188 12.47 10.24 -6.27
CA ALA A 188 12.32 8.81 -5.94
C ALA A 188 12.42 8.48 -4.44
N LEU A 189 13.01 9.35 -3.62
CA LEU A 189 13.24 9.11 -2.19
C LEU A 189 12.48 10.11 -1.32
N GLN A 190 11.80 9.60 -0.31
CA GLN A 190 11.12 10.40 0.70
C GLN A 190 11.75 10.12 2.06
N PRO A 191 12.52 11.05 2.66
CA PRO A 191 13.15 10.83 3.96
C PRO A 191 12.08 10.66 5.04
N ILE A 192 12.23 9.61 5.85
CA ILE A 192 11.31 9.32 6.97
C ILE A 192 11.58 10.32 8.09
N LYS A 193 10.53 10.98 8.60
CA LYS A 193 10.66 11.94 9.70
C LYS A 193 9.66 11.61 10.80
N ALA A 194 10.13 11.63 12.04
CA ALA A 194 9.30 11.39 13.22
C ALA A 194 8.05 12.29 13.28
N SER A 195 8.14 13.53 12.78
CA SER A 195 7.05 14.50 12.78
C SER A 195 5.97 14.27 11.72
N THR A 196 6.24 13.53 10.65
CA THR A 196 5.29 13.28 9.55
C THR A 196 4.86 11.82 9.46
N ASP A 197 5.78 10.90 9.72
CA ASP A 197 5.58 9.46 9.55
C ASP A 197 5.30 8.74 10.87
N GLY A 198 5.29 9.48 12.00
CA GLY A 198 5.09 8.93 13.35
C GLY A 198 6.23 8.05 13.85
N MET A 199 7.34 7.96 13.09
CA MET A 199 8.43 7.03 13.31
C MET A 199 9.78 7.65 12.95
N SER A 200 10.83 7.30 13.69
CA SER A 200 12.19 7.77 13.43
C SER A 200 13.04 6.60 12.94
N VAL A 201 13.49 6.66 11.69
CA VAL A 201 14.49 5.74 11.15
C VAL A 201 15.69 6.59 10.71
N PRO A 202 16.78 6.65 11.51
CA PRO A 202 17.99 7.37 11.13
C PRO A 202 18.50 6.90 9.77
N CYS A 203 18.81 7.84 8.88
CA CYS A 203 19.21 7.57 7.50
C CYS A 203 18.18 6.78 6.65
N GLY A 204 16.92 6.69 7.10
CA GLY A 204 15.85 5.95 6.45
C GLY A 204 15.10 6.76 5.39
N TYR A 205 14.91 6.14 4.23
CA TYR A 205 14.16 6.68 3.11
C TYR A 205 13.07 5.69 2.67
N ARG A 206 11.89 6.23 2.40
CA ARG A 206 10.81 5.54 1.69
C ARG A 206 11.03 5.66 0.18
N ILE A 207 10.85 4.55 -0.51
CA ILE A 207 10.66 4.46 -1.97
C ILE A 207 9.21 4.02 -2.19
N VAL A 208 8.54 4.62 -3.18
CA VAL A 208 7.21 4.18 -3.60
C VAL A 208 7.36 3.34 -4.87
N LEU A 209 6.90 2.10 -4.79
CA LEU A 209 6.80 1.18 -5.92
C LEU A 209 5.47 1.38 -6.64
N ALA A 210 5.54 1.63 -7.95
CA ALA A 210 4.42 1.38 -8.84
C ALA A 210 4.12 -0.14 -8.87
N PRO A 211 2.96 -0.59 -9.40
CA PRO A 211 2.67 -2.01 -9.51
C PRO A 211 3.76 -2.78 -10.28
N VAL A 212 4.53 -3.61 -9.56
CA VAL A 212 5.57 -4.50 -10.11
C VAL A 212 4.98 -5.89 -10.24
N ALA A 213 4.70 -6.31 -11.47
CA ALA A 213 4.24 -7.66 -11.81
C ALA A 213 5.40 -8.59 -12.21
N TYR A 214 5.17 -9.90 -12.21
CA TYR A 214 6.18 -10.87 -12.66
C TYR A 214 6.71 -10.56 -14.07
N GLY A 215 8.04 -10.59 -14.22
CA GLY A 215 8.74 -10.22 -15.46
C GLY A 215 8.94 -8.71 -15.66
N GLN A 216 8.40 -7.86 -14.78
CA GLN A 216 8.73 -6.44 -14.69
C GLN A 216 9.73 -6.18 -13.56
N GLN A 217 10.40 -5.04 -13.61
CA GLN A 217 11.28 -4.54 -12.56
C GLN A 217 11.09 -3.03 -12.39
N GLN A 218 11.15 -2.54 -11.15
CA GLN A 218 11.35 -1.12 -10.88
C GLN A 218 12.80 -0.90 -10.46
N VAL A 219 13.53 -0.08 -11.22
CA VAL A 219 14.93 0.26 -10.94
C VAL A 219 15.00 1.68 -10.39
N VAL A 220 15.68 1.85 -9.27
CA VAL A 220 15.90 3.15 -8.61
C VAL A 220 17.39 3.37 -8.47
N SER A 221 17.95 4.23 -9.32
CA SER A 221 19.37 4.63 -9.27
C SER A 221 19.53 5.96 -8.54
N LEU A 222 20.47 6.01 -7.60
CA LEU A 222 20.61 7.04 -6.59
C LEU A 222 22.06 7.53 -6.56
N PRO A 223 22.34 8.79 -6.92
CA PRO A 223 23.66 9.38 -6.73
C PRO A 223 23.85 9.71 -5.24
N VAL A 224 24.62 8.89 -4.54
CA VAL A 224 24.87 8.97 -3.11
C VAL A 224 26.23 9.63 -2.86
N ASP A 225 26.24 10.61 -1.94
CA ASP A 225 27.46 11.18 -1.41
C ASP A 225 28.03 10.25 -0.33
N LEU A 226 29.21 9.70 -0.59
CA LEU A 226 29.96 8.84 0.31
C LEU A 226 31.35 9.43 0.47
N ASP A 227 31.78 9.64 1.73
CA ASP A 227 33.13 10.03 2.16
C ASP A 227 34.16 8.87 1.90
N LEU A 228 34.09 8.26 0.73
CA LEU A 228 34.85 7.07 0.31
C LEU A 228 35.91 7.38 -0.75
N VAL A 229 35.75 8.51 -1.45
CA VAL A 229 36.60 8.89 -2.57
C VAL A 229 37.68 9.82 -2.06
N GLY A 230 38.94 9.52 -2.40
CA GLY A 230 40.08 10.32 -2.01
C GLY A 230 40.01 11.75 -2.57
N GLU A 231 40.74 12.68 -1.97
CA GLU A 231 40.85 14.07 -2.47
C GLU A 231 41.43 14.14 -3.90
N ASP A 232 42.09 13.07 -4.36
CA ASP A 232 42.59 12.86 -5.71
C ASP A 232 41.53 12.34 -6.70
N GLY A 233 40.31 12.07 -6.25
CA GLY A 233 39.22 11.49 -7.03
C GLY A 233 39.30 9.96 -7.18
N SER A 234 40.14 9.27 -6.40
CA SER A 234 40.23 7.81 -6.41
C SER A 234 39.05 7.17 -5.67
N ALA A 235 38.30 6.31 -6.36
CA ALA A 235 37.20 5.55 -5.79
C ALA A 235 37.70 4.24 -5.12
N PRO A 236 36.97 3.70 -4.13
CA PRO A 236 37.25 2.37 -3.57
C PRO A 236 37.26 1.29 -4.64
N ALA A 237 38.08 0.26 -4.43
CA ALA A 237 38.11 -0.91 -5.30
C ALA A 237 36.89 -1.84 -5.12
N ASP A 238 36.12 -1.68 -4.03
CA ASP A 238 34.96 -2.50 -3.69
C ASP A 238 33.99 -1.72 -2.78
N TYR A 239 32.68 -1.91 -2.98
CA TYR A 239 31.59 -1.35 -2.17
C TYR A 239 30.82 -2.44 -1.38
N SER A 240 31.21 -3.71 -1.45
CA SER A 240 30.50 -4.86 -0.86
C SER A 240 30.20 -4.69 0.63
N GLN A 241 31.17 -4.19 1.40
CA GLN A 241 31.01 -3.92 2.83
C GLN A 241 29.97 -2.83 3.11
N TRP A 242 29.88 -1.82 2.24
CA TRP A 242 28.87 -0.75 2.38
C TRP A 242 27.48 -1.23 1.98
N LEU A 243 27.34 -2.02 0.90
CA LEU A 243 26.07 -2.66 0.56
C LEU A 243 25.57 -3.58 1.68
N ALA A 244 26.45 -4.41 2.25
CA ALA A 244 26.10 -5.24 3.40
C ALA A 244 25.67 -4.41 4.63
N ALA A 245 26.21 -3.20 4.81
CA ALA A 245 25.77 -2.26 5.85
C ALA A 245 24.39 -1.65 5.53
N VAL A 246 24.10 -1.30 4.27
CA VAL A 246 22.77 -0.86 3.80
C VAL A 246 21.72 -1.95 4.05
N ASP A 247 22.00 -3.18 3.64
CA ASP A 247 21.09 -4.32 3.80
C ASP A 247 20.83 -4.64 5.28
N SER A 248 21.89 -4.68 6.09
CA SER A 248 21.83 -4.93 7.55
C SER A 248 21.09 -3.82 8.30
N ALA A 249 21.38 -2.55 8.00
CA ALA A 249 20.70 -1.41 8.62
C ALA A 249 19.21 -1.37 8.25
N THR A 250 18.87 -1.70 7.00
CA THR A 250 17.48 -1.78 6.54
C THR A 250 16.74 -2.91 7.25
N ALA A 251 17.31 -4.11 7.32
CA ALA A 251 16.72 -5.24 8.03
C ALA A 251 16.54 -4.97 9.54
N SER A 252 17.53 -4.33 10.17
CA SER A 252 17.48 -3.93 11.58
C SER A 252 16.35 -2.92 11.85
N ALA A 253 16.23 -1.89 11.03
CA ALA A 253 15.15 -0.90 11.12
C ALA A 253 13.76 -1.53 10.93
N LEU A 254 13.60 -2.46 9.98
CA LEU A 254 12.33 -3.18 9.79
C LEU A 254 11.97 -4.07 10.98
N SER A 255 12.95 -4.70 11.63
CA SER A 255 12.75 -5.64 12.75
C SER A 255 12.35 -4.98 14.07
N THR A 256 12.69 -3.69 14.24
CA THR A 256 12.38 -2.87 15.42
C THR A 256 11.14 -1.99 15.23
N MET A 257 10.55 -2.05 14.04
CA MET A 257 9.42 -1.21 13.65
C MET A 257 8.08 -1.76 14.16
N THR A 258 7.20 -0.84 14.55
CA THR A 258 5.82 -1.09 14.98
C THR A 258 4.80 -0.63 13.93
N GLY A 259 3.55 -1.07 14.06
CA GLY A 259 2.47 -0.74 13.12
C GLY A 259 2.60 -1.42 11.75
N THR A 260 1.83 -0.94 10.77
CA THR A 260 1.54 -1.62 9.48
C THR A 260 2.31 -1.06 8.28
N ARG A 261 3.37 -0.29 8.50
CA ARG A 261 4.19 0.31 7.42
C ARG A 261 5.11 -0.73 6.77
N PHE A 262 5.44 -0.51 5.49
CA PHE A 262 6.30 -1.37 4.66
C PHE A 262 5.88 -2.86 4.63
N PRO A 263 4.60 -3.16 4.32
CA PRO A 263 4.07 -4.53 4.33
C PRO A 263 4.89 -5.47 3.45
N LEU A 264 5.38 -5.00 2.30
CA LEU A 264 6.15 -5.81 1.35
C LEU A 264 7.44 -6.41 1.92
N GLN A 265 8.02 -5.76 2.93
CA GLN A 265 9.26 -6.19 3.59
C GLN A 265 9.04 -6.75 5.01
N ARG A 266 7.87 -6.50 5.62
CA ARG A 266 7.58 -6.88 7.01
C ARG A 266 6.55 -7.99 7.18
N VAL A 267 5.63 -8.22 6.23
CA VAL A 267 4.67 -9.32 6.35
C VAL A 267 5.39 -10.64 6.09
N THR A 268 5.30 -11.57 7.05
CA THR A 268 5.96 -12.89 7.02
C THR A 268 5.00 -14.02 6.67
N GLY A 269 3.70 -13.78 6.75
CA GLY A 269 2.65 -14.77 6.47
C GLY A 269 1.26 -14.18 6.61
N ILE A 270 0.26 -14.95 6.23
CA ILE A 270 -1.16 -14.69 6.53
C ILE A 270 -1.77 -15.93 7.19
N SER A 271 -2.81 -15.72 7.99
CA SER A 271 -3.70 -16.77 8.48
C SER A 271 -5.13 -16.44 8.07
N VAL A 272 -5.97 -17.47 7.96
CA VAL A 272 -7.43 -17.30 7.77
C VAL A 272 -8.14 -17.98 8.94
N LYS A 273 -9.20 -17.36 9.44
CA LYS A 273 -9.98 -17.87 10.57
C LYS A 273 -11.47 -17.81 10.22
N PRO A 274 -12.05 -18.89 9.66
CA PRO A 274 -13.49 -19.01 9.45
C PRO A 274 -14.23 -19.34 10.74
N GLU A 275 -15.49 -18.95 10.82
CA GLU A 275 -16.40 -19.29 11.90
C GLU A 275 -17.36 -20.43 11.48
N SER A 276 -17.75 -21.29 12.43
CA SER A 276 -18.70 -22.37 12.15
C SER A 276 -20.14 -21.86 12.16
N VAL A 277 -20.95 -22.32 11.20
CA VAL A 277 -22.31 -21.81 10.95
C VAL A 277 -23.39 -22.86 11.17
N SER A 278 -24.62 -22.40 11.40
CA SER A 278 -25.81 -23.25 11.44
C SER A 278 -26.68 -22.99 10.21
N LEU A 279 -26.94 -24.03 9.43
CA LEU A 279 -27.80 -24.00 8.25
C LEU A 279 -29.28 -24.08 8.67
N ASP A 280 -30.11 -23.26 8.04
CA ASP A 280 -31.58 -23.32 8.19
C ASP A 280 -32.25 -24.30 7.20
N GLY A 281 -31.50 -24.76 6.19
CA GLY A 281 -31.99 -25.69 5.17
C GLY A 281 -32.79 -25.03 4.04
N THR A 282 -32.89 -23.70 4.01
CA THR A 282 -33.58 -22.93 2.97
C THR A 282 -32.64 -22.21 2.02
N GLU A 283 -31.54 -21.62 2.51
CA GLU A 283 -30.57 -20.89 1.67
C GLU A 283 -29.11 -21.15 2.08
N ALA A 284 -28.19 -20.80 1.18
CA ALA A 284 -26.76 -20.91 1.43
C ALA A 284 -26.32 -19.89 2.51
N THR A 285 -25.79 -20.37 3.63
CA THR A 285 -25.49 -19.53 4.79
C THR A 285 -24.10 -18.91 4.67
N PRO A 286 -23.94 -17.58 4.76
CA PRO A 286 -22.62 -16.94 4.77
C PRO A 286 -21.76 -17.42 5.93
N VAL A 287 -20.52 -17.79 5.63
CA VAL A 287 -19.48 -18.20 6.60
C VAL A 287 -18.63 -16.97 6.91
N PRO A 288 -18.73 -16.38 8.12
CA PRO A 288 -17.84 -15.30 8.52
C PRO A 288 -16.39 -15.80 8.54
N TYR A 289 -15.45 -14.96 8.13
CA TYR A 289 -14.04 -15.23 8.28
C TYR A 289 -13.24 -13.93 8.41
N THR A 290 -12.03 -14.05 8.94
CA THR A 290 -11.02 -12.98 8.97
C THR A 290 -9.73 -13.51 8.33
N VAL A 291 -9.06 -12.69 7.53
CA VAL A 291 -7.68 -12.93 7.07
C VAL A 291 -6.75 -11.94 7.76
N THR A 292 -5.78 -12.46 8.50
CA THR A 292 -4.89 -11.69 9.37
C THR A 292 -3.45 -11.85 8.89
N ALA A 293 -2.74 -10.74 8.68
CA ALA A 293 -1.32 -10.74 8.34
C ALA A 293 -0.45 -10.81 9.61
N THR A 294 0.62 -11.60 9.56
CA THR A 294 1.68 -11.65 10.58
C THR A 294 2.86 -10.79 10.15
N TRP A 295 3.38 -9.97 11.07
CA TRP A 295 4.41 -8.96 10.82
C TRP A 295 5.71 -9.28 11.57
N ASN A 296 6.85 -9.02 10.93
CA ASN A 296 8.16 -8.95 11.56
C ASN A 296 8.29 -7.60 12.30
N GLY A 297 8.38 -7.68 13.63
CA GLY A 297 8.50 -6.52 14.51
C GLY A 297 8.53 -6.96 15.98
N LYS A 298 9.57 -6.57 16.73
CA LYS A 298 9.75 -6.98 18.13
C LYS A 298 9.76 -5.77 19.08
N ALA A 299 8.68 -5.56 19.84
CA ALA A 299 8.71 -4.89 21.14
C ALA A 299 7.45 -5.10 22.00
N ASP A 300 6.24 -4.92 21.44
CA ASP A 300 5.05 -4.48 22.23
C ASP A 300 3.79 -5.36 22.11
N GLY A 301 3.82 -6.48 21.38
CA GLY A 301 2.86 -7.57 21.59
C GLY A 301 1.65 -7.69 20.64
N THR A 302 1.57 -6.91 19.56
CA THR A 302 0.64 -7.23 18.45
C THR A 302 1.41 -7.29 17.13
N THR A 303 1.81 -8.51 16.74
CA THR A 303 2.46 -8.83 15.47
C THR A 303 1.46 -9.18 14.37
N GLU A 304 0.19 -8.81 14.54
CA GLU A 304 -0.91 -9.26 13.69
C GLU A 304 -1.84 -8.09 13.31
N THR A 305 -2.43 -8.15 12.12
CA THR A 305 -3.43 -7.16 11.67
C THR A 305 -4.40 -7.79 10.68
N ASP A 306 -5.69 -7.58 10.88
CA ASP A 306 -6.73 -8.04 9.97
C ASP A 306 -6.64 -7.26 8.64
N LEU A 307 -6.37 -7.98 7.55
CA LEU A 307 -6.37 -7.44 6.20
C LEU A 307 -7.80 -7.41 5.63
N VAL A 308 -8.59 -8.44 5.94
CA VAL A 308 -9.96 -8.64 5.46
C VAL A 308 -10.79 -9.28 6.57
N SER A 309 -12.02 -8.81 6.75
CA SER A 309 -13.06 -9.45 7.56
C SER A 309 -14.37 -9.53 6.76
N SER A 310 -15.41 -10.16 7.33
CA SER A 310 -16.76 -10.19 6.73
C SER A 310 -17.37 -8.80 6.46
N GLU A 311 -16.87 -7.76 7.15
CA GLU A 311 -17.33 -6.38 7.00
C GLU A 311 -16.47 -5.53 6.05
N THR A 312 -15.34 -6.04 5.56
CA THR A 312 -14.52 -5.34 4.56
C THR A 312 -15.29 -5.24 3.25
N ARG A 313 -15.29 -4.04 2.65
CA ARG A 313 -16.00 -3.72 1.40
C ARG A 313 -15.05 -3.04 0.44
N ASP A 314 -15.35 -3.13 -0.85
CA ASP A 314 -14.61 -2.47 -1.91
C ASP A 314 -14.53 -0.95 -1.64
N GLY A 315 -13.32 -0.39 -1.73
CA GLY A 315 -13.03 1.01 -1.38
C GLY A 315 -12.84 1.29 0.12
N ALA A 316 -12.96 0.27 0.99
CA ALA A 316 -12.68 0.34 2.42
C ALA A 316 -11.50 -0.56 2.85
N GLU A 317 -10.69 -1.03 1.90
CA GLU A 317 -9.47 -1.79 2.15
C GLU A 317 -8.42 -0.96 2.90
N ILE A 318 -7.68 -1.61 3.80
CA ILE A 318 -6.50 -1.00 4.41
C ILE A 318 -5.33 -0.99 3.40
N GLN A 319 -4.46 0.02 3.50
CA GLN A 319 -3.32 0.18 2.58
C GLN A 319 -2.44 -1.08 2.49
N ALA A 320 -2.29 -1.84 3.58
CA ALA A 320 -1.51 -3.08 3.58
C ALA A 320 -2.07 -4.15 2.62
N LEU A 321 -3.39 -4.24 2.45
CA LEU A 321 -4.01 -5.14 1.48
C LEU A 321 -3.78 -4.65 0.05
N LEU A 322 -3.91 -3.35 -0.20
CA LEU A 322 -3.62 -2.74 -1.50
C LEU A 322 -2.17 -2.97 -1.91
N ASP A 323 -1.22 -2.74 -1.01
CA ASP A 323 0.22 -2.92 -1.28
C ASP A 323 0.56 -4.38 -1.64
N LEU A 324 0.09 -5.34 -0.84
CA LEU A 324 0.31 -6.78 -1.04
C LEU A 324 -0.37 -7.36 -2.30
N THR A 325 -1.31 -6.63 -2.90
CA THR A 325 -2.06 -7.06 -4.10
C THR A 325 -1.75 -6.24 -5.35
N GLY A 326 -0.78 -5.32 -5.29
CA GLY A 326 -0.46 -4.45 -6.43
C GLY A 326 -1.54 -3.42 -6.76
N GLY A 327 -2.37 -3.05 -5.77
CA GLY A 327 -3.47 -2.10 -5.88
C GLY A 327 -4.83 -2.75 -6.19
N GLN A 328 -4.95 -4.07 -6.20
CA GLN A 328 -6.20 -4.77 -6.50
C GLN A 328 -7.17 -4.87 -5.31
N GLY A 329 -6.68 -4.72 -4.07
CA GLY A 329 -7.53 -4.75 -2.88
C GLY A 329 -8.21 -6.10 -2.70
N LEU A 330 -9.53 -6.10 -2.57
CA LEU A 330 -10.31 -7.34 -2.45
C LEU A 330 -10.28 -8.22 -3.72
N ASP A 331 -10.09 -7.66 -4.92
CA ASP A 331 -9.94 -8.45 -6.15
C ASP A 331 -8.64 -9.28 -6.16
N GLY A 332 -7.65 -8.88 -5.34
CA GLY A 332 -6.40 -9.62 -5.14
C GLY A 332 -6.47 -10.75 -4.11
N LEU A 333 -7.62 -10.94 -3.44
CA LEU A 333 -7.87 -12.06 -2.52
C LEU A 333 -8.45 -13.25 -3.29
N THR A 334 -7.74 -14.38 -3.28
CA THR A 334 -8.28 -15.67 -3.71
C THR A 334 -8.63 -16.52 -2.49
N LEU A 335 -9.84 -17.11 -2.48
CA LEU A 335 -10.28 -18.05 -1.46
C LEU A 335 -10.48 -19.44 -2.07
N THR A 336 -10.08 -20.50 -1.36
CA THR A 336 -10.33 -21.89 -1.74
C THR A 336 -10.99 -22.63 -0.59
N THR A 337 -12.03 -23.42 -0.85
CA THR A 337 -12.82 -24.11 0.18
C THR A 337 -13.23 -25.53 -0.24
N CYS A 338 -13.77 -26.32 0.68
CA CYS A 338 -14.30 -27.66 0.42
C CYS A 338 -15.58 -27.66 -0.44
N SER A 339 -15.97 -28.82 -0.98
CA SER A 339 -17.15 -28.99 -1.86
C SER A 339 -18.53 -28.76 -1.21
N SER A 340 -18.61 -28.69 0.12
CA SER A 340 -19.86 -28.39 0.85
C SER A 340 -20.11 -26.88 1.01
N ALA A 341 -19.18 -26.06 0.53
CA ALA A 341 -19.28 -24.61 0.51
C ALA A 341 -18.86 -24.07 -0.86
N ARG A 342 -19.27 -22.84 -1.16
CA ARG A 342 -18.97 -22.14 -2.40
C ARG A 342 -18.32 -20.79 -2.11
N VAL A 343 -17.27 -20.47 -2.87
CA VAL A 343 -16.70 -19.13 -2.94
C VAL A 343 -17.42 -18.32 -4.03
N SER A 344 -17.75 -17.07 -3.73
CA SER A 344 -18.37 -16.12 -4.66
C SER A 344 -17.79 -14.73 -4.44
N GLY A 345 -16.72 -14.41 -5.18
CA GLY A 345 -15.86 -13.27 -4.85
C GLY A 345 -15.21 -13.50 -3.49
N THR A 346 -15.28 -12.50 -2.62
CA THR A 346 -14.80 -12.59 -1.23
C THR A 346 -15.79 -13.27 -0.26
N ARG A 347 -16.92 -13.81 -0.73
CA ARG A 347 -17.88 -14.48 0.15
C ARG A 347 -17.73 -15.99 0.13
N VAL A 348 -17.69 -16.60 1.31
CA VAL A 348 -17.81 -18.05 1.51
C VAL A 348 -19.25 -18.36 1.93
N LEU A 349 -19.91 -19.27 1.23
CA LEU A 349 -21.30 -19.66 1.48
C LEU A 349 -21.34 -21.16 1.76
N ALA A 350 -21.82 -21.58 2.93
CA ALA A 350 -22.06 -22.98 3.23
C ALA A 350 -23.39 -23.43 2.61
N GLU A 351 -23.34 -24.45 1.74
CA GLU A 351 -24.50 -24.96 1.00
C GLU A 351 -24.99 -26.31 1.52
N GLN A 352 -24.11 -27.09 2.15
CA GLN A 352 -24.41 -28.43 2.66
C GLN A 352 -23.83 -28.63 4.06
N PRO A 353 -24.48 -29.45 4.92
CA PRO A 353 -23.94 -29.76 6.23
C PRO A 353 -22.63 -30.55 6.13
N THR A 354 -21.65 -30.20 6.97
CA THR A 354 -20.35 -30.85 7.06
C THR A 354 -19.73 -30.66 8.45
N ASP A 355 -19.13 -31.74 8.96
CA ASP A 355 -18.38 -31.75 10.23
C ASP A 355 -16.97 -31.15 10.10
N SER A 356 -16.48 -30.94 8.88
CA SER A 356 -15.21 -30.23 8.62
C SER A 356 -15.13 -29.74 7.18
N CYS A 357 -14.90 -28.45 6.99
CA CYS A 357 -14.62 -27.80 5.72
C CYS A 357 -13.41 -26.89 5.86
N ASP A 358 -12.36 -27.13 5.08
CA ASP A 358 -11.19 -26.25 5.09
C ASP A 358 -11.45 -24.98 4.28
N LEU A 359 -10.93 -23.85 4.75
CA LEU A 359 -10.77 -22.59 4.03
C LEU A 359 -9.28 -22.24 3.94
N GLU A 360 -8.84 -21.80 2.76
CA GLU A 360 -7.53 -21.22 2.49
C GLU A 360 -7.71 -19.83 1.86
N ALA A 361 -6.82 -18.90 2.18
CA ALA A 361 -6.74 -17.57 1.58
C ALA A 361 -5.37 -17.38 0.91
N GLN A 362 -5.35 -16.68 -0.23
CA GLN A 362 -4.14 -16.23 -0.90
C GLN A 362 -4.25 -14.74 -1.21
N ILE A 363 -3.20 -13.98 -0.87
CA ILE A 363 -3.06 -12.53 -1.11
C ILE A 363 -1.68 -12.30 -1.71
N GLY A 364 -1.61 -11.99 -3.01
CA GLY A 364 -0.34 -11.85 -3.72
C GLY A 364 0.53 -13.11 -3.62
N GLY A 365 1.76 -12.96 -3.11
CA GLY A 365 2.69 -14.07 -2.86
C GLY A 365 2.41 -14.89 -1.59
N LEU A 366 1.47 -14.48 -0.74
CA LEU A 366 1.20 -15.08 0.56
C LEU A 366 0.02 -16.06 0.47
N SER A 367 0.20 -17.28 1.00
CA SER A 367 -0.88 -18.27 1.18
C SER A 367 -1.06 -18.59 2.67
N SER A 368 -2.29 -18.69 3.13
CA SER A 368 -2.57 -19.11 4.50
C SER A 368 -2.41 -20.62 4.66
N PRO A 369 -2.12 -21.10 5.89
CA PRO A 369 -2.47 -22.46 6.27
C PRO A 369 -3.99 -22.69 6.10
N LYS A 370 -4.37 -23.96 5.96
CA LYS A 370 -5.77 -24.39 6.07
C LYS A 370 -6.33 -24.10 7.46
N ALA A 371 -7.54 -23.55 7.50
CA ALA A 371 -8.32 -23.46 8.73
C ALA A 371 -9.72 -24.04 8.50
N SER A 372 -10.16 -24.92 9.41
CA SER A 372 -11.41 -25.67 9.23
C SER A 372 -12.58 -25.02 9.97
N PHE A 373 -13.75 -24.99 9.34
CA PHE A 373 -15.04 -24.65 9.95
C PHE A 373 -16.04 -25.80 9.79
N GLN A 374 -17.19 -25.68 10.46
CA GLN A 374 -18.28 -26.64 10.36
C GLN A 374 -19.56 -25.94 9.89
N ALA A 375 -20.39 -26.64 9.14
CA ALA A 375 -21.74 -26.21 8.81
C ALA A 375 -22.70 -27.27 9.33
N ARG A 376 -23.46 -26.97 10.38
CA ARG A 376 -24.37 -27.94 11.01
C ARG A 376 -25.81 -27.58 10.66
N MET A 377 -26.68 -28.58 10.44
CA MET A 377 -28.11 -28.31 10.40
C MET A 377 -28.55 -27.76 11.76
N ARG A 378 -29.37 -26.69 11.76
CA ARG A 378 -29.99 -26.18 12.99
C ARG A 378 -30.96 -27.25 13.51
N ASN A 379 -30.66 -27.83 14.67
CA ASN A 379 -31.58 -28.76 15.33
C ASN A 379 -32.91 -28.04 15.60
N SER A 380 -33.98 -28.59 15.02
CA SER A 380 -35.38 -28.16 15.16
C SER A 380 -36.00 -28.65 16.47
#